data_AF-A0A2T0XTJ8-F1
#
_entry.id   AF-A0A2T0XTJ8-F1
#
_cell.length_a   1.000
_cell.length_b   1.000
_cell.length_c   1.000
_cell.angle_alpha   90.00
_cell.angle_beta   90.00
_cell.angle_gamma   90.00
#
_symmetry.space_group_name_H-M   'P 1'
#
loop_
_entity.id
_entity.type
_entity.pdbx_description
1 polymer ?
#
loop_
_entity_poly.entity_id
_entity_poly.type
_entity_poly.pdbx_seq_one_letter_code
_entity_poly.pdbx_strand_id
1 'polypeptide(L)'
;MPKRKKPEIELYSYGIYSSWDRKSRDLPKLKKITTEIPVIPDVEFGYILKIKGGKGEVLEFVIDHPPFPDKDGQTAPPFTGEVVINSNDWEFFLGDTVWEPYEDKAGRWELITQLRGKEIARKEFRLFLP
;
A
#
# COMPACT_ATOMS: atom_id res chain seq x y z
N MET A 1 -8.26 14.84 -31.30
CA MET A 1 -8.44 13.80 -30.25
C MET A 1 -8.87 14.50 -28.96
N PRO A 2 -9.94 14.07 -28.28
CA PRO A 2 -10.32 14.66 -27.00
C PRO A 2 -9.23 14.35 -25.96
N LYS A 3 -8.71 15.36 -25.26
CA LYS A 3 -7.79 15.17 -24.14
C LYS A 3 -8.52 14.34 -23.07
N ARG A 4 -8.08 13.11 -22.81
CA ARG A 4 -8.51 12.37 -21.62
C ARG A 4 -8.25 13.27 -20.41
N LYS A 5 -9.30 13.55 -19.63
CA LYS A 5 -9.16 14.33 -18.39
C LYS A 5 -8.11 13.65 -17.51
N LYS A 6 -7.29 14.45 -16.83
CA LYS A 6 -6.37 13.92 -15.82
C LYS A 6 -7.21 13.32 -14.68
N PRO A 7 -6.89 12.11 -14.20
CA PRO A 7 -7.53 11.56 -13.03
C PRO A 7 -7.33 12.47 -11.82
N GLU A 8 -8.33 12.58 -10.97
CA GLU A 8 -8.22 13.22 -9.66
C GLU A 8 -7.78 12.15 -8.66
N ILE A 9 -6.72 12.43 -7.90
CA ILE A 9 -6.13 11.50 -6.94
C ILE A 9 -6.19 12.13 -5.55
N GLU A 10 -6.63 11.35 -4.57
CA GLU A 10 -6.67 11.74 -3.16
C GLU A 10 -6.11 10.61 -2.30
N LEU A 11 -5.11 10.90 -1.46
CA LEU A 11 -4.69 10.02 -0.37
C LEU A 11 -5.73 10.15 0.77
N TYR A 12 -6.75 9.30 0.73
CA TYR A 12 -7.94 9.41 1.56
C TYR A 12 -7.69 9.09 3.03
N SER A 13 -6.92 8.04 3.32
CA SER A 13 -6.55 7.67 4.69
C SER A 13 -5.26 6.88 4.74
N TYR A 14 -4.64 6.81 5.91
CA TYR A 14 -3.45 6.00 6.16
C TYR A 14 -3.39 5.57 7.63
N GLY A 15 -2.67 4.49 7.91
CA GLY A 15 -2.38 4.01 9.26
C GLY A 15 -2.68 2.54 9.43
N ILE A 16 -3.24 2.17 10.59
CA ILE A 16 -3.60 0.80 10.92
C ILE A 16 -5.03 0.53 10.49
N TYR A 17 -5.26 -0.61 9.86
CA TYR A 17 -6.56 -1.03 9.34
C TYR A 17 -7.06 -2.34 9.98
N SER A 18 -8.32 -2.67 9.72
CA SER A 18 -8.89 -3.99 9.99
C SER A 18 -8.33 -5.03 9.05
N SER A 19 -8.06 -6.23 9.56
CA SER A 19 -7.62 -7.38 8.76
C SER A 19 -8.51 -7.56 7.53
N TRP A 20 -7.86 -7.62 6.36
CA TRP A 20 -8.54 -7.75 5.08
C TRP A 20 -9.03 -9.18 4.87
N ASP A 21 -10.36 -9.32 4.73
CA ASP A 21 -10.96 -10.59 4.33
C ASP A 21 -10.84 -10.73 2.80
N ARG A 22 -9.95 -11.61 2.35
CA ARG A 22 -9.75 -11.93 0.91
C ARG A 22 -11.02 -12.42 0.22
N LYS A 23 -12.05 -12.86 0.95
CA LYS A 23 -13.36 -13.27 0.40
C LYS A 23 -14.33 -12.10 0.26
N SER A 24 -14.07 -10.99 0.96
CA SER A 24 -14.88 -9.78 0.89
C SER A 24 -14.43 -8.90 -0.26
N ARG A 25 -15.39 -8.18 -0.84
CA ARG A 25 -15.12 -7.10 -1.79
C ARG A 25 -14.83 -5.78 -1.08
N ASP A 26 -15.03 -5.73 0.23
CA ASP A 26 -14.85 -4.52 1.02
C ASP A 26 -13.37 -4.24 1.27
N LEU A 27 -13.02 -2.96 1.20
CA LEU A 27 -11.72 -2.49 1.63
C LEU A 27 -11.59 -2.57 3.16
N PRO A 28 -10.35 -2.75 3.67
CA PRO A 28 -10.12 -2.75 5.10
C PRO A 28 -10.48 -1.38 5.70
N LYS A 29 -11.01 -1.39 6.93
CA LYS A 29 -11.48 -0.18 7.62
C LYS A 29 -10.38 0.43 8.46
N LEU A 30 -10.20 1.74 8.38
CA LEU A 30 -9.23 2.46 9.19
C LEU A 30 -9.55 2.32 10.68
N LYS A 31 -8.59 1.82 11.46
CA LYS A 31 -8.65 1.73 12.93
C LYS A 31 -7.96 2.91 13.61
N LYS A 32 -6.79 3.32 13.09
CA LYS A 32 -5.98 4.38 13.70
C LYS A 32 -5.13 5.09 12.65
N ILE A 33 -5.23 6.43 12.61
CA ILE A 33 -4.33 7.27 11.81
C ILE A 33 -2.98 7.33 12.53
N THR A 34 -1.94 6.78 11.92
CA THR A 34 -0.57 6.80 12.46
C THR A 34 0.43 6.37 11.38
N THR A 35 1.71 6.69 11.60
CA THR A 35 2.84 6.13 10.85
C THR A 35 3.68 5.19 11.72
N GLU A 36 3.38 5.08 13.01
CA GLU A 36 4.07 4.20 13.95
C GLU A 36 3.27 2.91 14.10
N ILE A 37 3.82 1.82 13.57
CA ILE A 37 3.16 0.52 13.49
C ILE A 37 3.84 -0.43 14.47
N PRO A 38 3.13 -0.94 15.49
CA PRO A 38 3.72 -1.94 16.37
C PRO A 38 3.88 -3.24 15.59
N VAL A 39 5.04 -3.89 15.73
CA VAL A 39 5.28 -5.23 15.17
C VAL A 39 4.55 -6.25 16.05
N ILE A 40 3.25 -6.39 15.78
CA ILE A 40 2.35 -7.35 16.43
C ILE A 40 1.71 -8.17 15.31
N PRO A 41 1.54 -9.50 15.50
CA PRO A 41 0.91 -10.36 14.51
C PRO A 41 -0.39 -9.77 13.96
N ASP A 42 -0.59 -9.89 12.64
CA ASP A 42 -1.83 -9.54 11.95
C ASP A 42 -2.22 -8.04 11.98
N VAL A 43 -1.32 -7.16 12.43
CA VAL A 43 -1.51 -5.71 12.27
C VAL A 43 -1.36 -5.36 10.79
N GLU A 44 -2.46 -4.92 10.18
CA GLU A 44 -2.48 -4.43 8.80
C GLU A 44 -2.28 -2.92 8.77
N PHE A 45 -1.39 -2.46 7.90
CA PHE A 45 -1.07 -1.05 7.74
C PHE A 45 -0.96 -0.67 6.27
N GLY A 46 -1.19 0.61 5.96
CA GLY A 46 -1.13 1.10 4.59
C GLY A 46 -1.86 2.41 4.40
N TYR A 47 -2.36 2.63 3.18
CA TYR A 47 -3.22 3.76 2.85
C TYR A 47 -4.29 3.39 1.83
N ILE A 48 -5.36 4.19 1.81
CA ILE A 48 -6.39 4.14 0.78
C ILE A 48 -6.26 5.37 -0.13
N LEU A 49 -6.23 5.13 -1.44
CA LEU A 49 -6.42 6.16 -2.45
C LEU A 49 -7.85 6.18 -2.93
N LYS A 50 -8.35 7.39 -3.19
CA LYS A 50 -9.53 7.64 -4.01
C LYS A 50 -9.09 8.19 -5.36
N ILE A 51 -9.55 7.53 -6.43
CA ILE A 51 -9.19 7.85 -7.81
C ILE A 51 -10.47 8.08 -8.60
N LYS A 52 -10.63 9.31 -9.12
CA LYS A 52 -11.73 9.65 -10.02
C LYS A 52 -11.24 9.83 -11.45
N GLY A 53 -11.84 9.10 -12.38
CA GLY A 53 -11.37 8.95 -13.76
C GLY A 53 -10.28 7.88 -13.89
N GLY A 54 -9.59 7.85 -15.03
CA GLY A 54 -8.46 6.93 -15.23
C GLY A 54 -8.82 5.47 -15.48
N LYS A 55 -10.11 5.11 -15.65
CA LYS A 55 -10.52 3.74 -15.96
C LYS A 55 -9.73 3.17 -17.14
N GLY A 56 -9.20 1.97 -16.96
CA GLY A 56 -8.39 1.25 -17.94
C GLY A 56 -6.90 1.66 -17.95
N GLU A 57 -6.48 2.59 -17.10
CA GLU A 57 -5.06 2.86 -16.87
C GLU A 57 -4.49 1.87 -15.85
N VAL A 58 -3.18 1.69 -15.92
CA VAL A 58 -2.42 0.84 -15.00
C VAL A 58 -1.87 1.72 -13.89
N LEU A 59 -2.22 1.37 -12.66
CA LEU A 59 -1.60 1.87 -11.45
C LEU A 59 -0.50 0.91 -11.05
N GLU A 60 0.69 1.44 -10.89
CA GLU A 60 1.89 0.72 -10.45
C GLU A 60 2.10 1.01 -8.95
N PHE A 61 2.63 0.05 -8.20
CA PHE A 61 3.01 0.28 -6.81
C PHE A 61 4.36 -0.35 -6.47
N VAL A 62 4.99 0.22 -5.44
CA VAL A 62 6.20 -0.28 -4.80
C VAL A 62 6.03 -0.21 -3.29
N ILE A 63 6.42 -1.26 -2.58
CA ILE A 63 6.56 -1.31 -1.13
C ILE A 63 8.03 -1.61 -0.82
N ASP A 64 8.78 -0.57 -0.48
CA ASP A 64 10.13 -0.69 0.05
C ASP A 64 10.04 -1.03 1.55
N HIS A 65 10.94 -1.89 2.00
CA HIS A 65 10.91 -2.45 3.35
C HIS A 65 12.34 -2.64 3.89
N PRO A 66 12.51 -2.84 5.20
CA PRO A 66 13.81 -3.18 5.77
C PRO A 66 14.39 -4.44 5.12
N PRO A 67 15.72 -4.57 5.02
CA PRO A 67 16.34 -5.75 4.42
C PRO A 67 16.07 -6.98 5.29
N PHE A 68 15.38 -7.98 4.73
CA PHE A 68 15.23 -9.31 5.31
C PHE A 68 15.56 -10.39 4.26
N PRO A 69 16.01 -11.57 4.67
CA PRO A 69 16.37 -12.64 3.74
C PRO A 69 15.12 -13.23 3.08
N ASP A 70 15.22 -13.53 1.79
CA ASP A 70 14.30 -14.38 1.07
C ASP A 70 14.57 -15.87 1.35
N LYS A 71 13.83 -16.75 0.67
CA LYS A 71 13.95 -18.21 0.78
C LYS A 71 15.35 -18.75 0.41
N ASP A 72 16.12 -18.00 -0.36
CA ASP A 72 17.45 -18.36 -0.85
C ASP A 72 18.55 -17.68 0.00
N GLY A 73 18.17 -16.95 1.06
CA GLY A 73 19.06 -16.24 1.97
C GLY A 73 19.58 -14.91 1.44
N GLN A 74 19.06 -14.42 0.31
CA GLN A 74 19.42 -13.13 -0.28
C GLN A 74 18.49 -12.04 0.25
N THR A 75 18.90 -10.77 0.22
CA THR A 75 18.00 -9.67 0.59
C THR A 75 16.79 -9.65 -0.34
N ALA A 76 15.58 -9.76 0.23
CA ALA A 76 14.35 -9.68 -0.53
C ALA A 76 14.23 -8.31 -1.24
N PRO A 77 13.86 -8.29 -2.52
CA PRO A 77 13.61 -7.03 -3.23
C PRO A 77 12.30 -6.39 -2.75
N PRO A 78 12.12 -5.07 -2.97
CA PRO A 78 10.84 -4.40 -2.72
C PRO A 78 9.68 -5.13 -3.40
N PHE A 79 8.50 -5.09 -2.79
CA PHE A 79 7.30 -5.64 -3.41
C PHE A 79 6.79 -4.68 -4.48
N THR A 80 6.54 -5.18 -5.68
CA THR A 80 6.03 -4.39 -6.80
C THR A 80 4.84 -5.05 -7.44
N GLY A 81 3.99 -4.24 -8.09
CA GLY A 81 2.86 -4.78 -8.82
C GLY A 81 2.13 -3.72 -9.64
N GLU A 82 1.24 -4.22 -10.48
CA GLU A 82 0.41 -3.44 -11.39
C GLU A 82 -1.06 -3.83 -11.21
N VAL A 83 -1.94 -2.85 -11.24
CA VAL A 83 -3.39 -3.06 -11.16
C VAL A 83 -4.11 -2.13 -12.14
N VAL A 84 -5.09 -2.68 -12.86
CA VAL A 84 -5.92 -1.89 -13.79
C VAL A 84 -7.02 -1.19 -13.02
N ILE A 85 -7.12 0.13 -13.16
CA ILE A 85 -8.23 0.93 -12.62
C ILE A 85 -9.54 0.46 -13.29
N ASN A 86 -10.45 -0.13 -12.53
CA ASN A 86 -11.62 -0.81 -13.09
C ASN A 86 -12.89 0.06 -13.18
N SER A 87 -12.96 1.19 -12.46
CA SER A 87 -14.04 2.17 -12.46
C SER A 87 -13.51 3.61 -12.53
N ASN A 88 -14.37 4.58 -12.87
CA ASN A 88 -14.02 6.01 -12.82
C ASN A 88 -14.23 6.63 -11.43
N ASP A 89 -14.68 5.84 -10.46
CA ASP A 89 -14.74 6.19 -9.04
C ASP A 89 -14.26 4.95 -8.31
N TRP A 90 -12.96 4.94 -8.02
CA TRP A 90 -12.24 3.73 -7.63
C TRP A 90 -11.46 3.99 -6.35
N GLU A 91 -11.53 3.02 -5.44
CA GLU A 91 -10.76 3.02 -4.21
C GLU A 91 -9.72 1.90 -4.27
N PHE A 92 -8.49 2.23 -3.86
CA PHE A 92 -7.36 1.31 -3.88
C PHE A 92 -6.66 1.32 -2.53
N PHE A 93 -6.51 0.16 -1.92
CA PHE A 93 -5.70 -0.02 -0.72
C PHE A 93 -4.31 -0.53 -1.11
N LEU A 94 -3.27 0.19 -0.69
CA LEU A 94 -1.89 -0.30 -0.71
C LEU A 94 -1.42 -0.44 0.73
N GLY A 95 -0.99 -1.65 1.08
CA GLY A 95 -0.61 -1.98 2.45
C GLY A 95 0.04 -3.34 2.53
N ASP A 96 0.50 -3.67 3.74
CA ASP A 96 0.95 -5.01 4.11
C ASP A 96 0.45 -5.34 5.51
N THR A 97 0.59 -6.61 5.88
CA THR A 97 0.33 -7.12 7.23
C THR A 97 1.66 -7.39 7.93
N VAL A 98 1.72 -7.30 9.25
CA VAL A 98 2.90 -7.75 10.00
C VAL A 98 2.96 -9.29 10.06
N TRP A 99 4.09 -9.89 9.66
CA TRP A 99 4.30 -11.34 9.58
C TRP A 99 5.69 -11.77 10.07
N GLU A 100 5.86 -13.07 10.37
CA GLU A 100 7.11 -13.64 10.89
C GLU A 100 8.22 -13.81 9.82
N PRO A 101 9.51 -13.60 10.12
CA PRO A 101 10.08 -13.28 11.44
C PRO A 101 9.82 -11.82 11.81
N TYR A 102 9.33 -11.55 13.02
CA TYR A 102 8.89 -10.19 13.37
C TYR A 102 10.03 -9.18 13.51
N GLU A 103 11.18 -9.62 14.01
CA GLU A 103 12.34 -8.75 14.27
C GLU A 103 12.89 -8.09 12.99
N ASP A 104 12.86 -8.81 11.88
CA ASP A 104 13.38 -8.32 10.59
C ASP A 104 12.42 -7.34 9.90
N LYS A 105 11.15 -7.26 10.35
CA LYS A 105 10.15 -6.34 9.82
C LYS A 105 10.23 -4.97 10.47
N ALA A 106 10.93 -4.84 11.60
CA ALA A 106 11.11 -3.56 12.27
C ALA A 106 11.97 -2.62 11.42
N GLY A 107 11.56 -1.35 11.34
CA GLY A 107 12.26 -0.33 10.56
C GLY A 107 11.35 0.45 9.64
N ARG A 108 11.96 1.07 8.62
CA ARG A 108 11.26 1.95 7.68
C ARG A 108 10.61 1.14 6.55
N TRP A 109 9.34 1.39 6.33
CA TRP A 109 8.57 0.91 5.18
C TRP A 109 8.10 2.11 4.36
N GLU A 110 8.32 2.09 3.05
CA GLU A 110 7.90 3.16 2.14
C GLU A 110 6.99 2.60 1.05
N LEU A 111 5.76 3.11 0.99
CA LEU A 111 4.73 2.69 0.05
C LEU A 111 4.52 3.79 -1.00
N ILE A 112 4.68 3.46 -2.27
CA ILE A 112 4.62 4.37 -3.41
C ILE A 112 3.59 3.85 -4.41
N THR A 113 2.75 4.75 -4.92
CA THR A 113 1.89 4.47 -6.09
C THR A 113 2.21 5.43 -7.22
N GLN A 114 2.18 4.90 -8.44
CA GLN A 114 2.47 5.63 -9.66
C GLN A 114 1.34 5.43 -10.67
N LEU A 115 1.08 6.47 -11.46
CA LEU A 115 0.12 6.44 -12.55
C LEU A 115 0.73 7.15 -13.75
N ARG A 116 0.82 6.45 -14.89
CA ARG A 116 1.50 6.93 -16.11
C ARG A 116 2.97 7.30 -15.84
N GLY A 117 3.68 6.48 -15.06
CA GLY A 117 5.08 6.70 -14.68
C GLY A 117 5.32 7.92 -13.79
N LYS A 118 4.28 8.47 -13.14
CA LYS A 118 4.40 9.58 -12.19
C LYS A 118 3.94 9.15 -10.82
N GLU A 119 4.71 9.48 -9.80
CA GLU A 119 4.29 9.32 -8.40
C GLU A 119 3.02 10.13 -8.13
N ILE A 120 2.01 9.46 -7.60
CA ILE A 120 0.72 10.05 -7.23
C ILE A 120 0.47 10.00 -5.72
N ALA A 121 1.10 9.07 -5.00
CA ALA A 121 1.15 9.06 -3.55
C ALA A 121 2.40 8.33 -3.04
N ARG A 122 2.86 8.78 -1.86
CA ARG A 122 3.95 8.19 -1.09
C ARG A 122 3.60 8.25 0.38
N LYS A 123 3.89 7.18 1.12
CA LYS A 123 3.77 7.17 2.58
C LYS A 123 4.85 6.33 3.22
N GLU A 124 5.49 6.89 4.24
CA GLU A 124 6.45 6.19 5.08
C GLU A 124 5.78 5.75 6.39
N PHE A 125 6.06 4.51 6.80
CA PHE A 125 5.68 3.93 8.08
C PHE A 125 6.94 3.44 8.79
N ARG A 126 6.94 3.55 10.12
CA ARG A 126 7.96 2.97 10.98
C ARG A 126 7.35 1.83 11.76
N LEU A 127 7.84 0.63 11.49
CA LEU A 127 7.54 -0.55 12.28
C LEU A 127 8.49 -0.59 13.48
N PHE A 128 7.95 -0.71 14.69
CA PHE A 128 8.73 -0.74 15.93
C PHE A 128 8.39 -1.96 16.79
N LEU A 129 9.42 -2.54 17.41
CA LEU A 129 9.24 -3.56 18.44
C LEU A 129 8.74 -2.86 19.72
N PRO A 130 7.60 -3.27 20.28
CA PRO A 130 7.01 -2.65 21.46
C PRO A 130 7.79 -2.92 22.76
#